data_AF-A0A6L7YM29-F1
#
_entry.id   AF-A0A6L7YM29-F1
#
_cell.length_a   1.000
_cell.length_b   1.000
_cell.length_c   1.000
_cell.angle_alpha   90.00
_cell.angle_beta   90.00
_cell.angle_gamma   90.00
#
_symmetry.space_group_name_H-M   'P 1'
#
loop_
_entity.id
_entity.type
_entity.pdbx_description
1 polymer ?
#
loop_
_entity_poly.entity_id
_entity_poly.type
_entity_poly.pdbx_seq_one_letter_code
_entity_poly.pdbx_strand_id
1 'polypeptide(L)'
;MRAGVRLRANTRRRAPALSNVKSLQCRECGSEYPVEPQYVCDFCFGPLEVSYDYDAVARVISRERITRGPLTMWRYHDLLPVDAEMALDMNTGFTPLTRARNLGRMLGLNNLYIKHVSENPTFSFKDRVVSVASAKALEFEFDTLACASTGNLAGSVSAHGAKAGMNTMVFFPSDLERGKILGAGIYGATLVAVDGTYDQVNRLCSELADNHRWAFVNINMRPFYSEGSKTLAYEVAEQLGWRAPDACVVPGASGSLFTKIWKGLNELADLGLIDSAAHTKMHIAQAEGCSPIVTAYDEDTPHVRPVTPDTIAKSLAIGNPADGYYSIKTIESSGGSAVAAPEEEVVEGIQLLAETEGIFTETAGGVVISGLRKLAKSGKIRPDDLTVAYITGNGLKTQEVVEPIIDPVFTTPAYEDFMTSMAAREETV
;
A
#
# COMPACT_ATOMS: atom_id res chain seq x y z
N MET A 1 -49.40 -7.20 21.28
CA MET A 1 -48.87 -8.56 21.13
C MET A 1 -47.93 -8.59 19.92
N ARG A 2 -46.62 -8.49 20.15
CA ARG A 2 -45.60 -8.65 19.09
C ARG A 2 -44.88 -9.96 19.36
N ALA A 3 -45.02 -10.91 18.44
CA ALA A 3 -44.44 -12.23 18.54
C ALA A 3 -42.92 -12.14 18.39
N GLY A 4 -42.19 -12.59 19.41
CA GLY A 4 -40.74 -12.69 19.40
C GLY A 4 -40.31 -13.93 18.62
N VAL A 5 -39.52 -13.72 17.57
CA VAL A 5 -38.76 -14.78 16.91
C VAL A 5 -37.45 -14.95 17.66
N ARG A 6 -37.40 -15.97 18.52
CA ARG A 6 -36.15 -16.44 19.14
C ARG A 6 -35.31 -17.15 18.06
N LEU A 7 -34.26 -16.48 17.59
CA LEU A 7 -33.18 -17.13 16.86
C LEU A 7 -32.51 -18.13 17.80
N ARG A 8 -32.63 -19.42 17.49
CA ARG A 8 -31.93 -20.51 18.20
C ARG A 8 -30.44 -20.40 17.87
N ALA A 9 -29.64 -20.11 18.90
CA ALA A 9 -28.20 -20.28 18.85
C ALA A 9 -27.88 -21.75 18.55
N ASN A 10 -27.35 -22.01 17.36
CA ASN A 10 -26.84 -23.32 16.99
C ASN A 10 -25.38 -23.40 17.46
N THR A 11 -25.19 -23.81 18.72
CA THR A 11 -23.88 -24.09 19.31
C THR A 11 -23.32 -25.40 18.76
N ARG A 12 -22.86 -25.37 17.51
CA ARG A 12 -21.83 -26.31 17.05
C ARG A 12 -20.52 -25.54 17.06
N ARG A 13 -19.66 -25.79 18.05
CA ARG A 13 -18.23 -25.49 17.96
C ARG A 13 -17.70 -26.21 16.72
N ARG A 14 -17.68 -25.51 15.58
CA ARG A 14 -16.86 -25.89 14.43
C ARG A 14 -15.41 -25.83 14.90
N ALA A 15 -14.61 -26.82 14.51
CA ALA A 15 -13.16 -26.70 14.63
C ALA A 15 -12.75 -25.40 13.93
N PRO A 16 -11.87 -24.56 14.51
CA PRO A 16 -11.44 -23.34 13.85
C PRO A 16 -10.86 -23.74 12.49
N ALA A 17 -11.36 -23.15 11.41
CA ALA A 17 -10.70 -23.27 10.12
C ALA A 17 -9.35 -22.58 10.30
N LEU A 18 -8.31 -23.39 10.41
CA LEU A 18 -6.99 -22.96 10.89
C LEU A 18 -6.47 -21.88 9.95
N SER A 19 -6.44 -20.62 10.40
CA SER A 19 -5.49 -19.67 9.84
C SER A 19 -4.11 -20.32 9.95
N ASN A 20 -3.31 -20.35 8.88
CA ASN A 20 -1.97 -20.95 8.89
C ASN A 20 -0.97 -20.16 9.77
N VAL A 21 -1.45 -19.38 10.72
CA VAL A 21 -0.70 -18.54 11.66
C VAL A 21 -0.33 -19.36 12.88
N LYS A 22 0.97 -19.40 13.22
CA LYS A 22 1.48 -20.02 14.45
C LYS A 22 1.39 -19.07 15.64
N SER A 23 1.89 -17.85 15.45
CA SER A 23 2.07 -16.86 16.52
C SER A 23 2.29 -15.48 15.92
N LEU A 24 2.31 -14.45 16.77
CA LEU A 24 3.01 -13.20 16.46
C LEU A 24 4.46 -13.33 16.94
N GLN A 25 5.42 -12.76 16.20
CA GLN A 25 6.84 -12.81 16.53
C GLN A 25 7.46 -11.41 16.48
N CYS A 26 8.28 -11.08 17.47
CA CYS A 26 9.04 -9.84 17.46
C CYS A 26 10.15 -9.90 16.41
N ARG A 27 10.21 -8.89 15.54
CA ARG A 27 11.22 -8.80 14.47
C ARG A 27 12.64 -8.52 14.96
N GLU A 28 12.80 -8.09 16.21
CA GLU A 28 14.10 -7.77 16.82
C GLU A 28 14.65 -8.92 17.66
N CYS A 29 13.91 -9.37 18.68
CA CYS A 29 14.39 -10.37 19.63
C CYS A 29 13.89 -11.80 19.36
N GLY A 30 12.94 -11.98 18.42
CA GLY A 30 12.37 -13.28 18.08
C GLY A 30 11.36 -13.84 19.09
N SER A 31 11.04 -13.10 20.17
CA SER A 31 10.02 -13.52 21.15
C SER A 31 8.67 -13.77 20.48
N GLU A 32 8.02 -14.87 20.87
CA GLU A 32 6.71 -15.27 20.38
C GLU A 32 5.58 -14.77 21.29
N TYR A 33 4.47 -14.41 20.67
CA TYR A 33 3.28 -13.85 21.29
C TYR A 33 2.03 -14.56 20.77
N PRO A 34 0.95 -14.63 21.56
CA PRO A 34 -0.32 -15.16 21.10
C PRO A 34 -0.86 -14.32 19.93
N VAL A 35 -1.74 -14.93 19.12
CA VAL A 35 -2.40 -14.25 17.99
C VAL A 35 -3.53 -13.37 18.55
N GLU A 36 -3.15 -12.22 19.09
CA GLU A 36 -4.03 -11.24 19.72
C GLU A 36 -3.82 -9.84 19.12
N PRO A 37 -4.69 -8.86 19.41
CA PRO A 37 -4.54 -7.45 18.99
C PRO A 37 -3.35 -6.73 19.65
N GLN A 38 -2.14 -7.27 19.47
CA GLN A 38 -0.88 -6.73 20.00
C GLN A 38 0.05 -6.38 18.83
N TYR A 39 0.79 -5.28 18.95
CA TYR A 39 1.61 -4.75 17.86
C TYR A 39 3.07 -4.48 18.23
N VAL A 40 3.38 -4.53 19.53
CA VAL A 40 4.70 -4.21 20.08
C VAL A 40 5.14 -5.30 21.06
N CYS A 41 6.44 -5.59 21.04
CA CYS A 41 7.08 -6.52 21.97
C CYS A 41 7.26 -5.87 23.35
N ASP A 42 6.76 -6.54 24.39
CA ASP A 42 6.86 -6.08 25.78
C ASP A 42 8.30 -6.09 26.34
N PHE A 43 9.24 -6.79 25.69
CA PHE A 43 10.63 -6.90 26.15
C PHE A 43 11.57 -5.87 25.54
N CYS A 44 11.48 -5.66 24.22
CA CYS A 44 12.42 -4.80 23.48
C CYS A 44 11.74 -3.69 22.69
N PHE A 45 10.42 -3.55 22.79
CA PHE A 45 9.61 -2.57 22.05
C PHE A 45 9.71 -2.66 20.52
N GLY A 46 10.25 -3.78 20.01
CA GLY A 46 10.31 -4.06 18.58
C GLY A 46 8.92 -4.40 18.02
N PRO A 47 8.66 -4.16 16.72
CA PRO A 47 7.38 -4.46 16.11
C PRO A 47 7.14 -5.97 16.02
N LEU A 48 5.88 -6.36 16.18
CA LEU A 48 5.44 -7.74 15.97
C LEU A 48 5.07 -7.98 14.49
N GLU A 49 5.29 -9.21 14.03
CA GLU A 49 4.94 -9.70 12.70
C GLU A 49 4.26 -11.06 12.80
N VAL A 50 3.41 -11.40 11.83
CA VAL A 50 2.76 -12.71 11.78
C VAL A 50 3.77 -13.79 11.41
N SER A 51 3.82 -14.86 12.21
CA SER A 51 4.57 -16.08 11.93
C SER A 51 3.63 -17.18 11.43
N TYR A 52 4.01 -17.84 10.33
CA TYR A 52 3.19 -18.84 9.64
C TYR A 52 3.72 -20.27 9.82
N ASP A 53 2.81 -21.24 9.75
CA ASP A 53 3.16 -22.65 9.57
C ASP A 53 3.38 -22.97 8.09
N TYR A 54 4.54 -22.60 7.54
CA TYR A 54 4.84 -22.88 6.13
C TYR A 54 4.83 -24.37 5.77
N ASP A 55 5.13 -25.27 6.72
CA ASP A 55 5.01 -26.71 6.50
C ASP A 55 3.55 -27.15 6.32
N ALA A 56 2.60 -26.48 6.97
CA ALA A 56 1.17 -26.72 6.76
C ALA A 56 0.71 -26.09 5.43
N VAL A 57 1.15 -24.87 5.14
CA VAL A 57 0.85 -24.16 3.88
C VAL A 57 1.34 -24.97 2.68
N ALA A 58 2.60 -25.45 2.70
CA ALA A 58 3.22 -26.19 1.61
C ALA A 58 2.48 -27.50 1.24
N ARG A 59 1.71 -28.08 2.17
CA ARG A 59 0.92 -29.30 1.90
C ARG A 59 -0.32 -29.05 1.08
N VAL A 60 -0.84 -27.81 1.08
CA VAL A 60 -2.14 -27.48 0.48
C VAL A 60 -2.03 -26.49 -0.67
N ILE A 61 -1.03 -25.60 -0.63
CA ILE A 61 -0.87 -24.54 -1.60
C ILE A 61 -0.36 -25.09 -2.93
N SER A 62 -0.88 -24.56 -4.03
CA SER A 62 -0.44 -24.86 -5.39
C SER A 62 -0.84 -23.72 -6.31
N ARG A 63 -0.15 -23.59 -7.44
CA ARG A 63 -0.49 -22.63 -8.50
C ARG A 63 -1.94 -22.82 -8.95
N GLU A 64 -2.37 -24.07 -9.16
CA GLU A 64 -3.72 -24.43 -9.59
C GLU A 64 -4.78 -24.07 -8.54
N ARG A 65 -4.48 -24.24 -7.24
CA ARG A 65 -5.39 -23.82 -6.17
C ARG A 65 -5.57 -22.30 -6.15
N ILE A 66 -4.49 -21.53 -6.23
CA ILE A 66 -4.54 -20.06 -6.26
C ILE A 66 -5.31 -19.57 -7.49
N THR A 67 -4.98 -20.08 -8.69
CA THR A 67 -5.63 -19.66 -9.95
C THR A 67 -7.14 -19.94 -10.00
N ARG A 68 -7.63 -20.95 -9.25
CA ARG A 68 -9.07 -21.27 -9.12
C ARG A 68 -9.81 -20.35 -8.14
N GLY A 69 -9.08 -19.61 -7.30
CA GLY A 69 -9.65 -18.62 -6.39
C GLY A 69 -10.26 -17.42 -7.13
N PRO A 70 -11.02 -16.58 -6.41
CA PRO A 70 -11.63 -15.38 -6.99
C PRO A 70 -10.57 -14.44 -7.59
N LEU A 71 -10.96 -13.56 -8.52
CA LEU A 71 -10.05 -12.54 -9.06
C LEU A 71 -9.90 -11.35 -8.10
N THR A 72 -9.53 -11.66 -6.86
CA THR A 72 -9.33 -10.72 -5.75
C THR A 72 -8.13 -11.22 -4.94
N MET A 73 -7.64 -10.41 -3.99
CA MET A 73 -6.52 -10.79 -3.12
C MET A 73 -6.82 -12.05 -2.28
N TRP A 74 -8.09 -12.39 -2.10
CA TRP A 74 -8.52 -13.54 -1.31
C TRP A 74 -8.20 -14.88 -1.95
N ARG A 75 -7.77 -14.91 -3.22
CA ARG A 75 -7.21 -16.13 -3.83
C ARG A 75 -5.92 -16.62 -3.16
N TYR A 76 -5.24 -15.74 -2.43
CA TYR A 76 -4.04 -16.06 -1.64
C TYR A 76 -4.37 -16.34 -0.16
N HIS A 77 -5.62 -16.71 0.20
CA HIS A 77 -6.04 -16.86 1.59
C HIS A 77 -5.13 -17.78 2.44
N ASP A 78 -4.58 -18.84 1.84
CA ASP A 78 -3.66 -19.77 2.54
C ASP A 78 -2.40 -19.05 3.08
N LEU A 79 -2.06 -17.88 2.54
CA LEU A 79 -0.92 -17.03 2.92
C LEU A 79 -1.33 -15.78 3.71
N LEU A 80 -2.60 -15.65 4.12
CA LEU A 80 -3.13 -14.50 4.84
C LEU A 80 -3.53 -14.88 6.28
N PRO A 81 -3.44 -13.95 7.24
CA PRO A 81 -3.58 -14.28 8.66
C PRO A 81 -5.03 -14.26 9.14
N VAL A 82 -5.98 -14.67 8.29
CA VAL A 82 -7.41 -14.59 8.55
C VAL A 82 -8.12 -15.90 8.22
N ASP A 83 -9.21 -16.16 8.92
CA ASP A 83 -10.17 -17.21 8.57
C ASP A 83 -10.89 -16.81 7.28
N ALA A 84 -10.98 -17.75 6.34
CA ALA A 84 -11.67 -17.55 5.08
C ALA A 84 -13.16 -17.20 5.24
N GLU A 85 -13.81 -17.63 6.31
CA GLU A 85 -15.22 -17.30 6.58
C GLU A 85 -15.41 -15.81 6.97
N MET A 86 -14.35 -15.13 7.41
CA MET A 86 -14.37 -13.72 7.83
C MET A 86 -13.86 -12.76 6.75
N ALA A 87 -13.46 -13.29 5.58
CA ALA A 87 -13.00 -12.48 4.47
C ALA A 87 -14.07 -11.48 4.00
N LEU A 88 -13.74 -10.18 4.08
CA LEU A 88 -14.58 -9.11 3.60
C LEU A 88 -14.17 -8.75 2.16
N ASP A 89 -14.79 -9.38 1.17
CA ASP A 89 -14.45 -9.12 -0.23
C ASP A 89 -15.22 -7.90 -0.81
N MET A 90 -14.45 -6.88 -1.18
CA MET A 90 -14.91 -5.68 -1.90
C MET A 90 -14.48 -5.67 -3.37
N ASN A 91 -14.01 -6.81 -3.89
CA ASN A 91 -13.21 -6.93 -5.11
C ASN A 91 -11.84 -6.27 -4.98
N THR A 92 -11.25 -6.36 -3.79
CA THR A 92 -9.91 -5.84 -3.52
C THR A 92 -8.86 -6.72 -4.18
N GLY A 93 -7.93 -6.14 -4.90
CA GLY A 93 -6.80 -6.86 -5.48
C GLY A 93 -7.04 -7.38 -6.90
N PHE A 94 -6.17 -8.28 -7.32
CA PHE A 94 -5.98 -8.74 -8.70
C PHE A 94 -5.96 -7.60 -9.73
N THR A 95 -5.37 -6.46 -9.34
CA THR A 95 -5.39 -5.24 -10.15
C THR A 95 -4.49 -5.40 -11.39
N PRO A 96 -4.66 -4.58 -12.45
CA PRO A 96 -3.90 -4.74 -13.68
C PRO A 96 -2.38 -4.69 -13.49
N LEU A 97 -1.68 -5.55 -14.25
CA LEU A 97 -0.24 -5.48 -14.48
C LEU A 97 -0.02 -5.13 -15.95
N THR A 98 0.12 -3.85 -16.25
CA THR A 98 0.11 -3.33 -17.61
C THR A 98 1.53 -3.22 -18.14
N ARG A 99 1.82 -3.79 -19.32
CA ARG A 99 3.12 -3.58 -19.97
C ARG A 99 3.20 -2.16 -20.54
N ALA A 100 4.11 -1.34 -20.00
CA ALA A 100 4.24 0.07 -20.36
C ALA A 100 5.27 0.27 -21.49
N ARG A 101 4.78 0.20 -22.73
CA ARG A 101 5.64 0.21 -23.93
C ARG A 101 6.14 1.59 -24.29
N ASN A 102 5.33 2.63 -24.11
CA ASN A 102 5.66 3.99 -24.49
C ASN A 102 6.58 4.62 -23.46
N LEU A 103 6.24 4.48 -22.17
CA LEU A 103 7.11 4.87 -21.06
C LEU A 103 8.42 4.10 -21.12
N GLY A 104 8.36 2.77 -21.32
CA GLY A 104 9.55 1.95 -21.48
C GLY A 104 10.47 2.45 -22.59
N ARG A 105 9.92 2.79 -23.76
CA ARG A 105 10.69 3.37 -24.87
C ARG A 105 11.35 4.70 -24.49
N MET A 106 10.64 5.59 -23.81
CA MET A 106 11.19 6.88 -23.36
C MET A 106 12.31 6.72 -22.34
N LEU A 107 12.23 5.70 -21.48
CA LEU A 107 13.22 5.42 -20.44
C LEU A 107 14.33 4.45 -20.86
N GLY A 108 14.25 3.87 -22.06
CA GLY A 108 15.20 2.86 -22.54
C GLY A 108 15.02 1.48 -21.89
N LEU A 109 13.81 1.13 -21.44
CA LEU A 109 13.47 -0.13 -20.78
C LEU A 109 12.54 -0.98 -21.68
N ASN A 110 12.97 -2.20 -22.02
CA ASN A 110 12.28 -3.10 -22.94
C ASN A 110 11.15 -3.91 -22.27
N ASN A 111 11.29 -4.14 -20.95
CA ASN A 111 10.44 -5.02 -20.16
C ASN A 111 9.84 -4.30 -18.94
N LEU A 112 9.30 -3.09 -19.15
CA LEU A 112 8.64 -2.32 -18.10
C LEU A 112 7.16 -2.70 -17.94
N TYR A 113 6.75 -2.91 -16.69
CA TYR A 113 5.38 -3.17 -16.28
C TYR A 113 4.96 -2.21 -15.17
N ILE A 114 3.70 -1.79 -15.20
CA ILE A 114 3.06 -0.97 -14.18
C ILE A 114 2.08 -1.85 -13.41
N LYS A 115 2.34 -2.06 -12.12
CA LYS A 115 1.35 -2.65 -11.23
C LYS A 115 0.40 -1.52 -10.80
N HIS A 116 -0.75 -1.44 -11.47
CA HIS A 116 -1.71 -0.35 -11.32
C HIS A 116 -2.68 -0.68 -10.18
N VAL A 117 -2.41 -0.21 -8.96
CA VAL A 117 -3.19 -0.55 -7.76
C VAL A 117 -4.29 0.47 -7.47
N SER A 118 -4.29 1.60 -8.14
CA SER A 118 -5.32 2.64 -8.06
C SER A 118 -6.70 2.26 -8.57
N GLU A 119 -6.85 1.06 -9.13
CA GLU A 119 -8.15 0.50 -9.52
C GLU A 119 -8.84 -0.31 -8.42
N ASN A 120 -8.23 -0.41 -7.24
CA ASN A 120 -8.89 -0.95 -6.07
C ASN A 120 -10.16 -0.16 -5.68
N PRO A 121 -11.08 -0.72 -4.86
CA PRO A 121 -12.40 -0.14 -4.59
C PRO A 121 -12.43 1.30 -4.07
N THR A 122 -11.43 1.69 -3.27
CA THR A 122 -11.24 3.07 -2.77
C THR A 122 -10.08 3.78 -3.46
N PHE A 123 -9.67 3.27 -4.61
CA PHE A 123 -8.63 3.81 -5.48
C PHE A 123 -7.24 3.88 -4.85
N SER A 124 -6.90 2.91 -3.99
CA SER A 124 -5.59 2.80 -3.36
C SER A 124 -5.21 1.37 -2.98
N PHE A 125 -3.91 1.09 -2.85
CA PHE A 125 -3.40 -0.14 -2.26
C PHE A 125 -3.86 -0.36 -0.82
N LYS A 126 -4.29 0.70 -0.12
CA LYS A 126 -4.77 0.61 1.26
C LYS A 126 -5.93 -0.36 1.43
N ASP A 127 -6.71 -0.62 0.38
CA ASP A 127 -7.77 -1.64 0.45
C ASP A 127 -7.24 -3.01 0.79
N ARG A 128 -6.03 -3.38 0.36
CA ARG A 128 -5.47 -4.72 0.63
C ARG A 128 -5.20 -4.93 2.11
N VAL A 129 -4.57 -3.95 2.71
CA VAL A 129 -4.14 -3.98 4.11
C VAL A 129 -5.34 -3.79 5.04
N VAL A 130 -6.34 -2.99 4.64
CA VAL A 130 -7.58 -2.84 5.40
C VAL A 130 -8.48 -4.08 5.25
N SER A 131 -8.55 -4.73 4.09
CA SER A 131 -9.29 -5.99 3.91
C SER A 131 -8.87 -7.06 4.91
N VAL A 132 -7.55 -7.23 5.11
CA VAL A 132 -7.02 -8.16 6.12
C VAL A 132 -7.32 -7.67 7.54
N ALA A 133 -7.08 -6.39 7.83
CA ALA A 133 -7.31 -5.83 9.15
C ALA A 133 -8.79 -5.88 9.58
N SER A 134 -9.73 -5.61 8.68
CA SER A 134 -11.16 -5.66 8.94
C SER A 134 -11.66 -7.08 9.14
N ALA A 135 -11.20 -8.04 8.31
CA ALA A 135 -11.53 -9.45 8.50
C ALA A 135 -11.02 -9.94 9.86
N LYS A 136 -9.78 -9.57 10.23
CA LYS A 136 -9.23 -9.91 11.53
C LYS A 136 -9.95 -9.19 12.69
N ALA A 137 -10.42 -7.97 12.47
CA ALA A 137 -11.19 -7.26 13.48
C ALA A 137 -12.53 -7.96 13.79
N LEU A 138 -13.18 -8.51 12.76
CA LEU A 138 -14.39 -9.33 12.90
C LEU A 138 -14.09 -10.64 13.66
N GLU A 139 -12.98 -11.31 13.36
CA GLU A 139 -12.53 -12.50 14.11
C GLU A 139 -12.31 -12.23 15.59
N PHE A 140 -11.76 -11.07 15.93
CA PHE A 140 -11.54 -10.64 17.31
C PHE A 140 -12.79 -10.02 17.97
N GLU A 141 -13.94 -10.05 17.28
CA GLU A 141 -15.21 -9.53 17.78
C GLU A 141 -15.10 -8.07 18.24
N PHE A 142 -14.33 -7.26 17.49
CA PHE A 142 -14.37 -5.81 17.66
C PHE A 142 -15.67 -5.24 17.10
N ASP A 143 -16.17 -4.18 17.71
CA ASP A 143 -17.38 -3.48 17.26
C ASP A 143 -17.08 -2.24 16.39
N THR A 144 -15.83 -1.76 16.46
CA THR A 144 -15.41 -0.49 15.88
C THR A 144 -14.09 -0.67 15.12
N LEU A 145 -14.08 -0.21 13.87
CA LEU A 145 -12.89 -0.06 13.05
C LEU A 145 -12.42 1.40 13.10
N ALA A 146 -11.13 1.64 13.35
CA ALA A 146 -10.62 2.99 13.52
C ALA A 146 -9.25 3.19 12.86
N CYS A 147 -8.91 4.44 12.54
CA CYS A 147 -7.53 4.80 12.17
C CYS A 147 -7.19 6.24 12.50
N ALA A 148 -5.90 6.49 12.74
CA ALA A 148 -5.30 7.82 12.67
C ALA A 148 -4.72 8.03 11.26
N SER A 149 -5.35 8.84 10.42
CA SER A 149 -4.88 9.02 9.04
C SER A 149 -5.35 10.31 8.38
N THR A 150 -4.44 10.89 7.60
CA THR A 150 -4.63 12.08 6.77
C THR A 150 -4.69 11.74 5.28
N GLY A 151 -4.98 10.50 4.88
CA GLY A 151 -4.86 10.10 3.49
C GLY A 151 -5.61 8.82 3.11
N ASN A 152 -5.03 8.04 2.20
CA ASN A 152 -5.65 6.86 1.59
C ASN A 152 -6.20 5.83 2.59
N LEU A 153 -5.59 5.73 3.79
CA LEU A 153 -6.04 4.79 4.81
C LEU A 153 -7.42 5.19 5.36
N ALA A 154 -7.68 6.47 5.56
CA ALA A 154 -8.98 6.96 6.04
C ALA A 154 -10.14 6.51 5.14
N GLY A 155 -10.02 6.75 3.82
CA GLY A 155 -11.05 6.32 2.86
C GLY A 155 -11.25 4.81 2.83
N SER A 156 -10.14 4.05 2.89
CA SER A 156 -10.20 2.59 2.89
C SER A 156 -10.85 2.03 4.16
N VAL A 157 -10.49 2.54 5.34
CA VAL A 157 -11.09 2.17 6.63
C VAL A 157 -12.57 2.51 6.66
N SER A 158 -12.95 3.71 6.23
CA SER A 158 -14.36 4.10 6.14
C SER A 158 -15.18 3.17 5.24
N ALA A 159 -14.66 2.82 4.07
CA ALA A 159 -15.36 1.95 3.13
C ALA A 159 -15.49 0.50 3.63
N HIS A 160 -14.42 -0.06 4.20
CA HIS A 160 -14.44 -1.41 4.76
C HIS A 160 -15.31 -1.50 6.01
N GLY A 161 -15.27 -0.49 6.89
CA GLY A 161 -16.13 -0.41 8.06
C GLY A 161 -17.61 -0.35 7.68
N ALA A 162 -17.96 0.44 6.67
CA ALA A 162 -19.31 0.48 6.11
C ALA A 162 -19.74 -0.88 5.52
N LYS A 163 -18.86 -1.55 4.75
CA LYS A 163 -19.12 -2.88 4.17
C LYS A 163 -19.26 -3.96 5.25
N ALA A 164 -18.48 -3.89 6.32
CA ALA A 164 -18.52 -4.81 7.45
C ALA A 164 -19.70 -4.54 8.40
N GLY A 165 -20.37 -3.39 8.28
CA GLY A 165 -21.42 -2.98 9.22
C GLY A 165 -20.88 -2.63 10.62
N MET A 166 -19.61 -2.21 10.71
CA MET A 166 -18.95 -1.82 11.96
C MET A 166 -19.08 -0.32 12.20
N ASN A 167 -19.05 0.09 13.48
CA ASN A 167 -18.82 1.48 13.80
C ASN A 167 -17.47 1.91 13.22
N THR A 168 -17.38 3.09 12.62
CA THR A 168 -16.14 3.53 11.98
C THR A 168 -15.74 4.92 12.43
N MET A 169 -14.50 5.06 12.90
CA MET A 169 -13.94 6.30 13.45
C MET A 169 -12.63 6.66 12.72
N VAL A 170 -12.54 7.88 12.20
CA VAL A 170 -11.33 8.38 11.53
C VAL A 170 -10.84 9.63 12.24
N PHE A 171 -9.62 9.58 12.75
CA PHE A 171 -8.98 10.68 13.48
C PHE A 171 -7.92 11.36 12.63
N PHE A 172 -7.92 12.69 12.61
CA PHE A 172 -6.97 13.49 11.84
C PHE A 172 -6.76 14.87 12.47
N PRO A 173 -5.61 15.53 12.23
CA PRO A 173 -5.39 16.94 12.53
C PRO A 173 -6.46 17.85 11.89
N SER A 174 -6.87 18.91 12.58
CA SER A 174 -7.96 19.79 12.17
C SER A 174 -7.72 20.56 10.86
N ASP A 175 -6.50 20.58 10.35
CA ASP A 175 -6.05 21.30 9.14
C ASP A 175 -6.03 20.44 7.86
N LEU A 176 -6.62 19.24 7.88
CA LEU A 176 -6.67 18.33 6.73
C LEU A 176 -7.44 18.90 5.52
N GLU A 177 -6.96 18.61 4.30
CA GLU A 177 -7.59 19.10 3.07
C GLU A 177 -8.99 18.51 2.84
N ARG A 178 -9.91 19.35 2.35
CA ARG A 178 -11.34 19.02 2.20
C ARG A 178 -11.60 17.77 1.34
N GLY A 179 -10.83 17.56 0.28
CA GLY A 179 -10.99 16.40 -0.61
C GLY A 179 -10.80 15.07 0.12
N LYS A 180 -9.84 15.00 1.05
CA LYS A 180 -9.55 13.79 1.84
C LYS A 180 -10.62 13.52 2.88
N ILE A 181 -11.12 14.58 3.53
CA ILE A 181 -12.25 14.53 4.46
C ILE A 181 -13.49 13.99 3.75
N LEU A 182 -13.80 14.51 2.55
CA LEU A 182 -14.95 14.05 1.76
C LEU A 182 -14.85 12.56 1.40
N GLY A 183 -13.68 12.12 0.91
CA GLY A 183 -13.45 10.73 0.51
C GLY A 183 -13.59 9.73 1.66
N ALA A 184 -13.28 10.14 2.90
CA ALA A 184 -13.50 9.30 4.08
C ALA A 184 -14.93 9.40 4.63
N GLY A 185 -15.52 10.58 4.63
CA GLY A 185 -16.82 10.84 5.25
C GLY A 185 -18.02 10.28 4.50
N ILE A 186 -17.94 10.16 3.17
CA ILE A 186 -19.07 9.71 2.33
C ILE A 186 -19.57 8.30 2.66
N TYR A 187 -18.71 7.46 3.24
CA TYR A 187 -19.05 6.09 3.66
C TYR A 187 -19.75 6.02 5.03
N GLY A 188 -20.00 7.16 5.69
CA GLY A 188 -20.69 7.22 6.97
C GLY A 188 -19.80 7.05 8.21
N ALA A 189 -18.47 7.16 8.05
CA ALA A 189 -17.56 7.16 9.17
C ALA A 189 -17.71 8.44 10.02
N THR A 190 -17.56 8.31 11.33
CA THR A 190 -17.44 9.45 12.23
C THR A 190 -16.04 10.05 12.07
N LEU A 191 -15.99 11.28 11.56
CA LEU A 191 -14.77 12.02 11.33
C LEU A 191 -14.45 12.87 12.57
N VAL A 192 -13.30 12.63 13.19
CA VAL A 192 -12.83 13.30 14.41
C VAL A 192 -11.64 14.18 14.07
N ALA A 193 -11.91 15.47 13.86
CA ALA A 193 -10.89 16.49 13.71
C ALA A 193 -10.32 16.84 15.09
N VAL A 194 -9.01 16.67 15.27
CA VAL A 194 -8.29 16.90 16.51
C VAL A 194 -7.44 18.16 16.37
N ASP A 195 -7.55 19.08 17.32
CA ASP A 195 -6.68 20.25 17.40
C ASP A 195 -5.30 19.84 17.93
N GLY A 196 -4.41 19.42 17.04
CA GLY A 196 -3.08 18.94 17.37
C GLY A 196 -2.32 18.36 16.19
N THR A 197 -1.04 18.08 16.40
CA THR A 197 -0.16 17.48 15.39
C THR A 197 -0.49 16.02 15.12
N TYR A 198 0.00 15.48 14.01
CA TYR A 198 -0.15 14.05 13.67
C TYR A 198 0.32 13.11 14.80
N ASP A 199 1.40 13.46 15.50
CA ASP A 199 1.91 12.66 16.62
C ASP A 199 0.98 12.70 17.83
N GLN A 200 0.40 13.87 18.12
CA GLN A 200 -0.60 14.01 19.18
C GLN A 200 -1.86 13.19 18.86
N VAL A 201 -2.29 13.16 17.60
CA VAL A 201 -3.40 12.31 17.14
C VAL A 201 -3.08 10.83 17.32
N ASN A 202 -1.90 10.37 16.89
CA ASN A 202 -1.51 8.97 17.06
C ASN A 202 -1.41 8.56 18.53
N ARG A 203 -0.89 9.44 19.39
CA ARG A 203 -0.87 9.21 20.83
C ARG A 203 -2.29 9.03 21.39
N LEU A 204 -3.21 9.95 21.07
CA LEU A 204 -4.62 9.82 21.47
C LEU A 204 -5.22 8.51 20.98
N CYS A 205 -5.00 8.14 19.72
CA CYS A 205 -5.51 6.88 19.17
C CYS A 205 -4.92 5.64 19.84
N SER A 206 -3.66 5.69 20.28
CA SER A 206 -3.05 4.60 21.04
C SER A 206 -3.70 4.48 22.42
N GLU A 207 -3.89 5.59 23.12
CA GLU A 207 -4.62 5.62 24.40
C GLU A 207 -6.07 5.10 24.25
N LEU A 208 -6.75 5.46 23.15
CA LEU A 208 -8.10 4.93 22.85
C LEU A 208 -8.08 3.42 22.54
N ALA A 209 -7.06 2.93 21.84
CA ALA A 209 -6.92 1.49 21.55
C ALA A 209 -6.72 0.67 22.83
N ASP A 210 -6.02 1.21 23.83
CA ASP A 210 -5.78 0.53 25.11
C ASP A 210 -7.01 0.53 26.03
N ASN A 211 -7.89 1.53 25.89
CA ASN A 211 -9.02 1.74 26.79
C ASN A 211 -10.38 1.36 26.19
N HIS A 212 -10.45 1.10 24.88
CA HIS A 212 -11.66 0.68 24.18
C HIS A 212 -11.41 -0.56 23.34
N ARG A 213 -12.45 -1.38 23.16
CA ARG A 213 -12.42 -2.53 22.25
C ARG A 213 -12.54 -2.08 20.80
N TRP A 214 -11.56 -1.31 20.31
CA TRP A 214 -11.55 -0.78 18.95
C TRP A 214 -10.35 -1.34 18.17
N ALA A 215 -10.59 -1.70 16.91
CA ALA A 215 -9.58 -2.14 15.98
C ALA A 215 -8.94 -0.93 15.28
N PHE A 216 -7.87 -0.38 15.86
CA PHE A 216 -7.07 0.65 15.21
C PHE A 216 -6.15 0.02 14.16
N VAL A 217 -6.52 0.20 12.90
CA VAL A 217 -5.89 -0.46 11.75
C VAL A 217 -4.38 -0.20 11.67
N ASN A 218 -3.94 1.01 11.99
CA ASN A 218 -2.53 1.41 11.99
C ASN A 218 -1.80 1.25 13.34
N ILE A 219 -2.46 0.70 14.37
CA ILE A 219 -1.91 0.55 15.73
C ILE A 219 -2.01 -0.92 16.16
N ASN A 220 -3.04 -1.33 16.90
CA ASN A 220 -3.16 -2.67 17.48
C ASN A 220 -3.44 -3.78 16.45
N MET A 221 -3.84 -3.43 15.23
CA MET A 221 -3.99 -4.36 14.12
C MET A 221 -2.79 -4.38 13.15
N ARG A 222 -1.73 -3.59 13.42
CA ARG A 222 -0.62 -3.36 12.49
C ARG A 222 0.06 -4.64 12.00
N PRO A 223 0.33 -5.68 12.82
CA PRO A 223 0.94 -6.91 12.32
C PRO A 223 0.12 -7.58 11.22
N PHE A 224 -1.20 -7.71 11.42
CA PHE A 224 -2.13 -8.31 10.47
C PHE A 224 -2.36 -7.43 9.24
N TYR A 225 -2.59 -6.14 9.45
CA TYR A 225 -2.73 -5.12 8.41
C TYR A 225 -1.62 -5.23 7.36
N SER A 226 -0.37 -5.32 7.83
CA SER A 226 0.81 -5.31 6.96
C SER A 226 0.85 -6.50 5.99
N GLU A 227 0.25 -7.64 6.35
CA GLU A 227 0.16 -8.85 5.52
C GLU A 227 -0.75 -8.65 4.29
N GLY A 228 -1.60 -7.63 4.24
CA GLY A 228 -2.29 -7.30 3.00
C GLY A 228 -1.33 -6.84 1.90
N SER A 229 -0.22 -6.20 2.25
CA SER A 229 0.73 -5.62 1.28
C SER A 229 1.45 -6.67 0.45
N LYS A 230 1.80 -7.82 1.03
CA LYS A 230 2.54 -8.88 0.34
C LYS A 230 1.74 -9.53 -0.80
N THR A 231 0.41 -9.38 -0.80
CA THR A 231 -0.42 -9.83 -1.92
C THR A 231 -0.08 -9.16 -3.26
N LEU A 232 0.55 -7.98 -3.24
CA LEU A 232 1.06 -7.35 -4.45
C LEU A 232 2.22 -8.13 -5.08
N ALA A 233 3.06 -8.77 -4.27
CA ALA A 233 4.11 -9.66 -4.78
C ALA A 233 3.50 -10.93 -5.40
N TYR A 234 2.49 -11.52 -4.73
CA TYR A 234 1.81 -12.71 -5.23
C TYR A 234 1.14 -12.47 -6.57
N GLU A 235 0.42 -11.36 -6.69
CA GLU A 235 -0.24 -11.00 -7.93
C GLU A 235 0.76 -10.72 -9.05
N VAL A 236 1.83 -9.98 -8.77
CA VAL A 236 2.85 -9.71 -9.78
C VAL A 236 3.48 -11.01 -10.24
N ALA A 237 3.87 -11.89 -9.33
CA ALA A 237 4.46 -13.17 -9.70
C ALA A 237 3.49 -14.03 -10.51
N GLU A 238 2.23 -14.15 -10.09
CA GLU A 238 1.19 -14.89 -10.80
C GLU A 238 0.96 -14.30 -12.21
N GLN A 239 0.78 -12.99 -12.32
CA GLN A 239 0.50 -12.29 -13.59
C GLN A 239 1.70 -12.31 -14.56
N LEU A 240 2.93 -12.50 -14.05
CA LEU A 240 4.14 -12.73 -14.85
C LEU A 240 4.37 -14.20 -15.24
N GLY A 241 3.39 -15.07 -14.94
CA GLY A 241 3.44 -16.50 -15.22
C GLY A 241 4.24 -17.28 -14.19
N TRP A 242 4.04 -16.97 -12.90
CA TRP A 242 4.75 -17.57 -11.77
C TRP A 242 6.26 -17.33 -11.78
N ARG A 243 6.65 -16.06 -12.00
CA ARG A 243 8.05 -15.62 -12.01
C ARG A 243 8.22 -14.30 -11.26
N ALA A 244 9.31 -14.15 -10.52
CA ALA A 244 9.67 -12.87 -9.91
C ALA A 244 10.28 -11.92 -10.97
N PRO A 245 10.02 -10.60 -10.86
CA PRO A 245 10.67 -9.60 -11.71
C PRO A 245 12.17 -9.46 -11.39
N ASP A 246 12.95 -8.88 -12.29
CA ASP A 246 14.36 -8.54 -12.04
C ASP A 246 14.49 -7.29 -11.17
N ALA A 247 13.54 -6.35 -11.29
CA ALA A 247 13.54 -5.11 -10.53
C ALA A 247 12.12 -4.69 -10.09
N CYS A 248 11.99 -4.23 -8.84
CA CYS A 248 10.77 -3.64 -8.30
C CYS A 248 11.05 -2.18 -7.90
N VAL A 249 10.25 -1.22 -8.38
CA VAL A 249 10.30 0.18 -7.93
C VAL A 249 9.05 0.50 -7.13
N VAL A 250 9.22 0.76 -5.84
CA VAL A 250 8.12 0.87 -4.87
C VAL A 250 8.20 2.22 -4.14
N PRO A 251 7.08 2.91 -3.93
CA PRO A 251 7.08 4.14 -3.15
C PRO A 251 7.34 3.86 -1.67
N GLY A 252 8.17 4.70 -1.04
CA GLY A 252 8.57 4.62 0.35
C GLY A 252 7.89 5.66 1.23
N ALA A 253 7.04 5.19 2.15
CA ALA A 253 6.54 5.99 3.27
C ALA A 253 7.10 5.41 4.57
N SER A 254 6.33 4.56 5.27
CA SER A 254 6.81 3.85 6.46
C SER A 254 7.83 2.75 6.16
N GLY A 255 7.96 2.33 4.90
CA GLY A 255 8.75 1.15 4.49
C GLY A 255 7.96 -0.18 4.44
N SER A 256 6.74 -0.21 4.99
CA SER A 256 5.96 -1.45 5.13
C SER A 256 5.65 -2.12 3.79
N LEU A 257 5.13 -1.36 2.82
CA LEU A 257 4.78 -1.91 1.50
C LEU A 257 6.01 -2.54 0.82
N PHE A 258 7.13 -1.81 0.82
CA PHE A 258 8.40 -2.24 0.22
C PHE A 258 8.91 -3.55 0.81
N THR A 259 8.99 -3.61 2.14
CA THR A 259 9.46 -4.81 2.86
C THR A 259 8.50 -6.00 2.68
N LYS A 260 7.19 -5.76 2.59
CA LYS A 260 6.19 -6.82 2.42
C LYS A 260 6.13 -7.36 0.99
N ILE A 261 6.41 -6.56 -0.03
CA ILE A 261 6.59 -7.09 -1.39
C ILE A 261 7.78 -8.05 -1.42
N TRP A 262 8.91 -7.67 -0.81
CA TRP A 262 10.08 -8.56 -0.70
C TRP A 262 9.75 -9.85 0.05
N LYS A 263 9.11 -9.75 1.22
CA LYS A 263 8.61 -10.93 1.97
C LYS A 263 7.75 -11.84 1.09
N GLY A 264 6.78 -11.28 0.37
CA GLY A 264 5.87 -12.05 -0.47
C GLY A 264 6.58 -12.80 -1.60
N LEU A 265 7.58 -12.18 -2.26
CA LEU A 265 8.38 -12.88 -3.28
C LEU A 265 9.16 -14.06 -2.67
N ASN A 266 9.79 -13.87 -1.51
CA ASN A 266 10.53 -14.94 -0.83
C ASN A 266 9.60 -16.05 -0.37
N GLU A 267 8.43 -15.75 0.19
CA GLU A 267 7.46 -16.77 0.59
C GLU A 267 7.01 -17.66 -0.59
N LEU A 268 6.80 -17.08 -1.79
CA LEU A 268 6.52 -17.89 -2.98
C LEU A 268 7.68 -18.79 -3.38
N ALA A 269 8.92 -18.30 -3.25
CA ALA A 269 10.12 -19.07 -3.57
C ALA A 269 10.32 -20.22 -2.57
N ASP A 270 10.20 -19.93 -1.28
CA ASP A 270 10.31 -20.91 -0.18
C ASP A 270 9.25 -22.01 -0.29
N LEU A 271 8.06 -21.68 -0.80
CA LEU A 271 6.97 -22.62 -1.06
C LEU A 271 7.05 -23.30 -2.44
N GLY A 272 8.09 -23.03 -3.24
CA GLY A 272 8.29 -23.62 -4.56
C GLY A 272 7.26 -23.18 -5.62
N LEU A 273 6.53 -22.08 -5.37
CA LEU A 273 5.57 -21.51 -6.32
C LEU A 273 6.25 -20.69 -7.40
N ILE A 274 7.47 -20.20 -7.16
CA ILE A 274 8.37 -19.60 -8.15
C ILE A 274 9.79 -20.18 -7.94
N ASP A 275 10.66 -20.08 -8.95
CA ASP A 275 11.99 -20.69 -8.88
C ASP A 275 12.91 -20.01 -7.85
N SER A 276 12.89 -18.67 -7.81
CA SER A 276 13.68 -17.86 -6.88
C SER A 276 13.18 -16.41 -6.86
N ALA A 277 13.44 -15.72 -5.75
CA ALA A 277 13.34 -14.27 -5.61
C ALA A 277 14.71 -13.58 -5.48
N ALA A 278 15.80 -14.35 -5.42
CA ALA A 278 17.14 -13.84 -5.08
C ALA A 278 17.73 -12.90 -6.15
N HIS A 279 17.26 -12.97 -7.39
CA HIS A 279 17.68 -12.07 -8.47
C HIS A 279 16.90 -10.76 -8.49
N THR A 280 15.77 -10.65 -7.77
CA THR A 280 14.95 -9.44 -7.75
C THR A 280 15.62 -8.35 -6.94
N LYS A 281 15.92 -7.23 -7.58
CA LYS A 281 16.42 -6.00 -6.94
C LYS A 281 15.28 -5.12 -6.48
N MET A 282 15.26 -4.79 -5.19
CA MET A 282 14.21 -3.94 -4.61
C MET A 282 14.66 -2.48 -4.54
N HIS A 283 14.01 -1.60 -5.30
CA HIS A 283 14.27 -0.17 -5.31
C HIS A 283 13.17 0.62 -4.60
N ILE A 284 13.55 1.43 -3.61
CA ILE A 284 12.62 2.32 -2.90
C ILE A 284 12.73 3.74 -3.43
N ALA A 285 11.59 4.39 -3.68
CA ALA A 285 11.53 5.78 -4.13
C ALA A 285 10.83 6.64 -3.06
N GLN A 286 11.48 7.72 -2.60
CA GLN A 286 10.88 8.72 -1.71
C GLN A 286 10.86 10.09 -2.38
N ALA A 287 9.98 10.99 -1.94
CA ALA A 287 10.07 12.40 -2.32
C ALA A 287 11.23 13.07 -1.58
N GLU A 288 11.96 13.97 -2.23
CA GLU A 288 13.16 14.61 -1.66
C GLU A 288 12.86 15.31 -0.33
N GLY A 289 11.76 16.04 -0.26
CA GLY A 289 11.30 16.73 0.95
C GLY A 289 10.88 15.82 2.11
N CYS A 290 10.83 14.50 1.89
CA CYS A 290 10.66 13.50 2.95
C CYS A 290 11.33 12.17 2.58
N SER A 291 12.66 12.14 2.59
CA SER A 291 13.48 11.01 2.12
C SER A 291 14.40 10.34 3.18
N PRO A 292 13.99 10.17 4.45
CA PRO A 292 14.91 9.73 5.50
C PRO A 292 15.49 8.31 5.30
N ILE A 293 14.80 7.41 4.59
CA ILE A 293 15.33 6.07 4.23
C ILE A 293 16.40 6.22 3.14
N VAL A 294 16.17 7.09 2.15
CA VAL A 294 17.18 7.39 1.12
C VAL A 294 18.43 7.98 1.75
N THR A 295 18.27 8.96 2.66
CA THR A 295 19.40 9.56 3.38
C THR A 295 20.20 8.51 4.16
N ALA A 296 19.53 7.61 4.89
CA ALA A 296 20.22 6.54 5.61
C ALA A 296 20.95 5.55 4.68
N TYR A 297 20.36 5.22 3.53
CA TYR A 297 21.01 4.39 2.51
C TYR A 297 22.26 5.07 1.93
N ASP A 298 22.18 6.36 1.59
CA ASP A 298 23.30 7.12 1.02
C ASP A 298 24.44 7.34 2.04
N GLU A 299 24.09 7.44 3.33
CA GLU A 299 25.05 7.51 4.45
C GLU A 299 25.61 6.14 4.87
N ASP A 300 25.22 5.04 4.21
CA ASP A 300 25.61 3.65 4.55
C ASP A 300 25.34 3.31 6.04
N THR A 301 24.17 3.71 6.54
CA THR A 301 23.77 3.51 7.93
C THR A 301 22.40 2.84 8.05
N PRO A 302 22.23 1.88 8.97
CA PRO A 302 20.91 1.33 9.27
C PRO A 302 20.03 2.29 10.08
N HIS A 303 20.59 3.40 10.58
CA HIS A 303 19.89 4.34 11.45
C HIS A 303 19.18 5.44 10.66
N VAL A 304 17.87 5.30 10.52
CA VAL A 304 17.02 6.31 9.88
C VAL A 304 16.74 7.45 10.86
N ARG A 305 17.26 8.64 10.58
CA ARG A 305 17.03 9.84 11.40
C ARG A 305 15.67 10.46 11.08
N PRO A 306 14.83 10.76 12.09
CA PRO A 306 13.57 11.45 11.87
C PRO A 306 13.75 12.83 11.22
N VAL A 307 12.86 13.19 10.30
CA VAL A 307 12.79 14.50 9.66
C VAL A 307 11.40 15.10 9.78
N THR A 308 11.27 16.42 9.67
CA THR A 308 9.96 17.06 9.46
C THR A 308 9.64 17.01 7.97
N PRO A 309 8.54 16.36 7.54
CA PRO A 309 8.19 16.29 6.13
C PRO A 309 7.88 17.64 5.52
N ASP A 310 8.47 17.96 4.38
CA ASP A 310 8.17 19.14 3.56
C ASP A 310 8.04 18.75 2.09
N THR A 311 6.93 18.10 1.75
CA THR A 311 6.72 17.53 0.41
C THR A 311 5.28 17.70 -0.06
N ILE A 312 5.09 17.78 -1.37
CA ILE A 312 3.77 17.70 -2.00
C ILE A 312 3.22 16.26 -1.99
N ALA A 313 4.08 15.25 -1.84
CA ALA A 313 3.70 13.85 -1.78
C ALA A 313 3.17 13.44 -0.40
N LYS A 314 2.02 14.01 0.01
CA LYS A 314 1.44 13.85 1.37
C LYS A 314 1.24 12.39 1.79
N SER A 315 0.90 11.50 0.85
CA SER A 315 0.76 10.05 1.11
C SER A 315 2.08 9.36 1.53
N LEU A 316 3.23 9.99 1.24
CA LEU A 316 4.57 9.51 1.58
C LEU A 316 5.26 10.33 2.69
N ALA A 317 4.61 11.36 3.22
CA ALA A 317 5.15 12.30 4.19
C ALA A 317 5.27 11.69 5.62
N ILE A 318 6.07 10.63 5.76
CA ILE A 318 6.37 9.96 7.03
C ILE A 318 7.83 10.22 7.37
N GLY A 319 8.06 11.21 8.23
CA GLY A 319 9.39 11.64 8.63
C GLY A 319 10.13 10.68 9.55
N ASN A 320 9.41 9.82 10.28
CA ASN A 320 9.95 8.77 11.13
C ASN A 320 9.38 7.39 10.72
N PRO A 321 9.96 6.72 9.71
CA PRO A 321 9.40 5.52 9.12
C PRO A 321 9.58 4.30 10.04
N ALA A 322 8.46 3.75 10.50
CA ALA A 322 8.45 2.59 11.42
C ALA A 322 9.16 1.33 10.88
N ASP A 323 9.23 1.15 9.56
CA ASP A 323 9.95 0.04 8.92
C ASP A 323 11.23 0.51 8.18
N GLY A 324 11.77 1.68 8.54
CA GLY A 324 12.96 2.27 7.91
C GLY A 324 14.19 1.36 7.98
N TYR A 325 14.53 0.87 9.18
CA TYR A 325 15.62 -0.10 9.39
C TYR A 325 15.48 -1.34 8.49
N TYR A 326 14.29 -1.94 8.44
CA TYR A 326 14.04 -3.12 7.61
C TYR A 326 14.02 -2.83 6.12
N SER A 327 13.71 -1.59 5.73
CA SER A 327 13.83 -1.15 4.34
C SER A 327 15.29 -1.13 3.91
N ILE A 328 16.20 -0.60 4.75
CA ILE A 328 17.65 -0.68 4.52
C ILE A 328 18.10 -2.14 4.38
N LYS A 329 17.67 -3.03 5.30
CA LYS A 329 17.98 -4.47 5.20
C LYS A 329 17.43 -5.15 3.94
N THR A 330 16.26 -4.73 3.48
CA THR A 330 15.68 -5.25 2.22
C THR A 330 16.48 -4.77 1.01
N ILE A 331 16.93 -3.52 1.00
CA ILE A 331 17.80 -2.98 -0.06
C ILE A 331 19.12 -3.76 -0.10
N GLU A 332 19.77 -3.93 1.05
CA GLU A 332 21.01 -4.71 1.18
C GLU A 332 20.83 -6.16 0.68
N SER A 333 19.80 -6.85 1.17
CA SER A 333 19.57 -8.27 0.87
C SER A 333 19.21 -8.54 -0.59
N SER A 334 18.52 -7.60 -1.24
CA SER A 334 18.11 -7.70 -2.65
C SER A 334 19.16 -7.13 -3.62
N GLY A 335 20.22 -6.49 -3.13
CA GLY A 335 21.16 -5.74 -3.98
C GLY A 335 20.51 -4.58 -4.73
N GLY A 336 19.45 -4.01 -4.17
CA GLY A 336 18.68 -2.90 -4.74
C GLY A 336 19.26 -1.52 -4.41
N SER A 337 18.40 -0.49 -4.43
CA SER A 337 18.84 0.87 -4.07
C SER A 337 17.71 1.77 -3.59
N ALA A 338 18.05 2.90 -2.97
CA ALA A 338 17.11 3.99 -2.71
C ALA A 338 17.29 5.13 -3.73
N VAL A 339 16.23 5.91 -3.95
CA VAL A 339 16.26 7.13 -4.78
C VAL A 339 15.29 8.18 -4.24
N ALA A 340 15.75 9.44 -4.20
CA ALA A 340 14.90 10.59 -3.93
C ALA A 340 14.44 11.25 -5.25
N ALA A 341 13.13 11.42 -5.40
CA ALA A 341 12.48 12.17 -6.46
C ALA A 341 12.40 13.65 -6.06
N PRO A 342 12.97 14.58 -6.84
CA PRO A 342 12.87 16.02 -6.58
C PRO A 342 11.40 16.44 -6.62
N GLU A 343 11.04 17.43 -5.80
CA GLU A 343 9.64 17.84 -5.63
C GLU A 343 9.01 18.31 -6.96
N GLU A 344 9.77 19.04 -7.79
CA GLU A 344 9.35 19.48 -9.12
C GLU A 344 9.14 18.32 -10.09
N GLU A 345 9.91 17.24 -9.98
CA GLU A 345 9.79 16.08 -10.85
C GLU A 345 8.61 15.17 -10.47
N VAL A 346 7.99 15.35 -9.29
CA VAL A 346 6.84 14.54 -8.88
C VAL A 346 5.66 14.77 -9.83
N VAL A 347 5.35 16.02 -10.16
CA VAL A 347 4.28 16.36 -11.09
C VAL A 347 4.63 15.93 -12.52
N GLU A 348 5.89 16.12 -12.94
CA GLU A 348 6.38 15.59 -14.22
C GLU A 348 6.21 14.07 -14.32
N GLY A 349 6.48 13.34 -13.23
CA GLY A 349 6.31 11.89 -13.18
C GLY A 349 4.85 11.46 -13.33
N ILE A 350 3.91 12.23 -12.77
CA ILE A 350 2.46 12.01 -12.97
C ILE A 350 2.11 12.23 -14.45
N GLN A 351 2.52 13.36 -15.03
CA GLN A 351 2.26 13.70 -16.44
C GLN A 351 2.87 12.66 -17.38
N LEU A 352 4.13 12.30 -17.16
CA LEU A 352 4.84 11.33 -17.99
C LEU A 352 4.09 10.00 -18.04
N LEU A 353 3.62 9.48 -16.90
CA LEU A 353 2.85 8.24 -16.87
C LEU A 353 1.47 8.39 -17.56
N ALA A 354 0.80 9.53 -17.35
CA ALA A 354 -0.50 9.81 -17.97
C ALA A 354 -0.42 9.93 -19.50
N GLU A 355 0.57 10.67 -20.01
CA GLU A 355 0.74 10.93 -21.45
C GLU A 355 1.28 9.73 -22.22
N THR A 356 2.06 8.86 -21.56
CA THR A 356 2.65 7.69 -22.22
C THR A 356 1.76 6.45 -22.14
N GLU A 357 1.10 6.22 -21.01
CA GLU A 357 0.35 4.98 -20.76
C GLU A 357 -1.13 5.19 -20.45
N GLY A 358 -1.61 6.45 -20.38
CA GLY A 358 -3.00 6.75 -20.04
C GLY A 358 -3.37 6.47 -18.58
N ILE A 359 -2.37 6.44 -17.68
CA ILE A 359 -2.56 6.12 -16.26
C ILE A 359 -2.39 7.39 -15.42
N PHE A 360 -3.47 7.84 -14.78
CA PHE A 360 -3.45 9.02 -13.90
C PHE A 360 -3.24 8.62 -12.42
N THR A 361 -2.04 8.86 -11.91
CA THR A 361 -1.62 8.50 -10.54
C THR A 361 -1.61 9.68 -9.57
N GLU A 362 -1.73 9.40 -8.26
CA GLU A 362 -1.40 10.38 -7.22
C GLU A 362 0.11 10.68 -7.16
N THR A 363 0.51 11.65 -6.34
CA THR A 363 1.91 12.08 -6.11
C THR A 363 2.86 10.94 -5.76
N ALA A 364 2.40 9.93 -5.02
CA ALA A 364 3.21 8.74 -4.73
C ALA A 364 3.64 7.99 -6.00
N GLY A 365 2.80 7.91 -7.03
CA GLY A 365 3.21 7.35 -8.31
C GLY A 365 4.09 8.30 -9.12
N GLY A 366 3.91 9.62 -9.00
CA GLY A 366 4.86 10.60 -9.53
C GLY A 366 6.28 10.38 -9.01
N VAL A 367 6.42 10.17 -7.70
CA VAL A 367 7.69 9.81 -7.04
C VAL A 367 8.29 8.51 -7.60
N VAL A 368 7.46 7.48 -7.81
CA VAL A 368 7.90 6.20 -8.38
C VAL A 368 8.41 6.38 -9.80
N ILE A 369 7.73 7.16 -10.63
CA ILE A 369 8.08 7.36 -12.04
C ILE A 369 9.31 8.26 -12.19
N SER A 370 9.44 9.34 -11.40
CA SER A 370 10.69 10.12 -11.32
C SER A 370 11.86 9.26 -10.83
N GLY A 371 11.65 8.46 -9.78
CA GLY A 371 12.63 7.51 -9.28
C GLY A 371 13.05 6.48 -10.34
N LEU A 372 12.09 5.89 -11.05
CA LEU A 372 12.32 4.95 -12.15
C LEU A 372 13.16 5.59 -13.27
N ARG A 373 12.84 6.84 -13.67
CA ARG A 373 13.60 7.61 -14.65
C ARG A 373 15.06 7.76 -14.24
N LYS A 374 15.33 8.09 -12.98
CA LYS A 374 16.71 8.19 -12.43
C LYS A 374 17.42 6.83 -12.37
N LEU A 375 16.73 5.77 -11.97
CA LEU A 375 17.28 4.41 -11.90
C LEU A 375 17.66 3.85 -13.27
N ALA A 376 16.84 4.12 -14.29
CA ALA A 376 17.13 3.77 -15.68
C ALA A 376 18.32 4.57 -16.21
N LYS A 377 18.32 5.91 -16.01
CA LYS A 377 19.40 6.80 -16.48
C LYS A 377 20.77 6.47 -15.85
N SER A 378 20.78 6.04 -14.59
CA SER A 378 22.01 5.64 -13.88
C SER A 378 22.46 4.20 -14.17
N GLY A 379 21.68 3.43 -14.95
CA GLY A 379 21.99 2.03 -15.26
C GLY A 379 21.81 1.05 -14.09
N LYS A 380 21.21 1.50 -12.98
CA LYS A 380 20.84 0.62 -11.86
C LYS A 380 19.75 -0.38 -12.27
N ILE A 381 18.87 0.04 -13.17
CA ILE A 381 17.95 -0.82 -13.93
C ILE A 381 18.42 -0.85 -15.37
N ARG A 382 18.69 -2.05 -15.90
CA ARG A 382 19.20 -2.24 -17.26
C ARG A 382 18.04 -2.34 -18.26
N PRO A 383 18.28 -2.06 -19.56
CA PRO A 383 17.23 -2.10 -20.58
C PRO A 383 16.41 -3.39 -20.63
N ASP A 384 17.06 -4.54 -20.43
CA ASP A 384 16.42 -5.85 -20.54
C ASP A 384 15.88 -6.41 -19.22
N ASP A 385 16.14 -5.74 -18.08
CA ASP A 385 15.61 -6.17 -16.79
C ASP A 385 14.07 -6.09 -16.80
N LEU A 386 13.40 -7.19 -16.45
CA LEU A 386 11.96 -7.21 -16.22
C LEU A 386 11.64 -6.37 -14.99
N THR A 387 11.14 -5.16 -15.23
CA THR A 387 10.95 -4.13 -14.20
C THR A 387 9.47 -3.92 -13.92
N VAL A 388 9.10 -3.89 -12.64
CA VAL A 388 7.75 -3.59 -12.17
C VAL A 388 7.77 -2.31 -11.33
N ALA A 389 7.07 -1.27 -11.78
CA ALA A 389 6.81 -0.06 -11.00
C ALA A 389 5.43 -0.12 -10.34
N TYR A 390 5.35 0.15 -9.04
CA TYR A 390 4.13 0.04 -8.26
C TYR A 390 3.43 1.38 -8.11
N ILE A 391 2.23 1.51 -8.69
CA ILE A 391 1.42 2.73 -8.67
C ILE A 391 0.28 2.55 -7.66
N THR A 392 0.37 3.24 -6.53
CA THR A 392 -0.35 2.88 -5.30
C THR A 392 -1.66 3.62 -5.05
N GLY A 393 -1.95 4.67 -5.82
CA GLY A 393 -3.15 5.46 -5.64
C GLY A 393 -3.45 6.39 -6.81
N ASN A 394 -4.72 6.80 -6.90
CA ASN A 394 -5.29 7.40 -8.10
C ASN A 394 -5.12 8.93 -8.10
N GLY A 395 -4.86 9.50 -9.28
CA GLY A 395 -4.60 10.93 -9.43
C GLY A 395 -5.76 11.84 -9.02
N LEU A 396 -7.01 11.35 -9.05
CA LEU A 396 -8.17 12.11 -8.55
C LEU A 396 -8.10 12.45 -7.06
N LYS A 397 -7.15 11.87 -6.31
CA LYS A 397 -6.93 12.18 -4.89
C LYS A 397 -5.96 13.32 -4.62
N THR A 398 -5.36 13.90 -5.67
CA THR A 398 -4.39 15.00 -5.55
C THR A 398 -4.55 16.02 -6.67
N GLN A 399 -5.80 16.36 -7.00
CA GLN A 399 -6.09 17.26 -8.11
C GLN A 399 -5.42 18.63 -7.93
N GLU A 400 -5.28 19.08 -6.69
CA GLU A 400 -4.68 20.36 -6.32
C GLU A 400 -3.22 20.53 -6.79
N VAL A 401 -2.45 19.45 -6.93
CA VAL A 401 -1.04 19.55 -7.35
C VAL A 401 -0.88 19.57 -8.87
N VAL A 402 -1.87 19.06 -9.60
CA VAL A 402 -1.86 19.01 -11.07
C VAL A 402 -2.70 20.12 -11.68
N GLU A 403 -3.67 20.71 -10.96
CA GLU A 403 -4.46 21.84 -11.46
C GLU A 403 -3.60 22.99 -12.05
N PRO A 404 -2.47 23.40 -11.43
CA PRO A 404 -1.66 24.52 -11.95
C PRO A 404 -1.00 24.29 -13.31
N ILE A 405 -0.85 23.03 -13.75
CA ILE A 405 -0.22 22.68 -15.03
C ILE A 405 -1.24 22.46 -16.16
N ILE A 406 -2.55 22.52 -15.86
CA ILE A 406 -3.60 22.36 -16.86
C ILE A 406 -3.95 23.72 -17.45
N ASP A 407 -3.67 23.87 -18.75
CA ASP A 407 -3.90 25.11 -19.49
C ASP A 407 -4.80 24.84 -20.72
N PRO A 408 -6.13 24.94 -20.56
CA PRO A 408 -7.07 24.73 -21.66
C PRO A 408 -6.92 25.80 -22.74
N VAL A 409 -6.89 25.38 -24.00
CA VAL A 409 -6.96 26.30 -25.13
C VAL A 409 -8.37 26.90 -25.22
N PHE A 410 -8.48 28.20 -24.97
CA PHE A 410 -9.73 28.93 -25.12
C PHE A 410 -9.95 29.36 -26.57
N THR A 411 -11.15 29.10 -27.06
CA THR A 411 -11.57 29.48 -28.41
C THR A 411 -13.08 29.65 -28.47
N THR A 412 -13.57 30.26 -29.54
CA THR A 412 -15.01 30.38 -29.82
C THR A 412 -15.46 29.25 -30.75
N PRO A 413 -16.77 29.01 -30.96
CA PRO A 413 -17.25 27.96 -31.86
C PRO A 413 -17.13 28.36 -33.34
N ALA A 414 -16.01 28.98 -33.73
CA ALA A 414 -15.66 29.36 -35.09
C ALA A 414 -14.37 28.65 -35.51
N TYR A 415 -14.34 28.11 -36.73
CA TYR A 415 -13.18 27.36 -37.24
C TYR A 415 -11.90 28.21 -37.25
N GLU A 416 -11.98 29.46 -37.72
CA GLU A 416 -10.81 30.36 -37.78
C GLU A 416 -10.27 30.72 -36.39
N ASP A 417 -11.16 30.95 -35.42
CA ASP A 417 -10.78 31.21 -34.04
C ASP A 417 -10.12 29.99 -33.41
N PHE A 418 -10.60 28.77 -33.73
CA PHE A 418 -9.96 27.53 -33.30
C PHE A 418 -8.56 27.39 -33.88
N MET A 419 -8.42 27.57 -35.21
CA MET A 419 -7.11 27.47 -35.87
C MET A 419 -6.12 28.51 -35.34
N THR A 420 -6.59 29.72 -35.04
CA THR A 420 -5.77 30.79 -34.44
C THR A 420 -5.30 30.41 -33.03
N SER A 421 -6.22 29.95 -32.16
CA SER A 421 -5.88 29.51 -30.81
C SER A 421 -4.92 28.32 -30.81
N MET A 422 -5.05 27.39 -31.76
CA MET A 422 -4.15 26.24 -31.89
C MET A 422 -2.75 26.63 -32.37
N ALA A 423 -2.64 27.55 -33.35
CA ALA A 423 -1.34 28.04 -33.79
C ALA A 423 -0.58 28.75 -32.66
N ALA A 424 -1.28 29.55 -31.83
CA ALA A 424 -0.69 30.20 -30.66
C ALA A 424 -0.20 29.17 -29.60
N ARG A 425 -0.84 28.01 -29.51
CA ARG A 425 -0.42 26.93 -28.61
C ARG A 425 0.87 26.26 -29.06
N GLU A 426 1.06 26.04 -30.36
CA GLU A 426 2.29 25.44 -30.90
C GLU A 426 3.54 26.31 -30.70
N GLU A 427 3.38 27.62 -30.49
CA GLU A 427 4.49 28.53 -30.18
C GLU A 427 4.90 28.52 -28.69
N THR A 428 4.06 27.94 -27.82
CA THR A 428 4.24 27.96 -26.35
C THR A 428 4.55 26.60 -25.72
N VAL A 429 4.44 25.50 -26.49
CA VAL A 429 4.78 24.11 -26.10
C VAL A 429 6.05 23.68 -26.82
#